data_AF-A0A2J7ZPG3-F1
#
_entry.id   AF-A0A2J7ZPG3-F1
#
_cell.length_a   1.000
_cell.length_b   1.000
_cell.length_c   1.000
_cell.angle_alpha   90.00
_cell.angle_beta   90.00
_cell.angle_gamma   90.00
#
_symmetry.space_group_name_H-M   'P 1'
#
loop_
_entity.id
_entity.type
_entity.pdbx_description
1 polymer ?
#
loop_
_entity_poly.entity_id
_entity_poly.type
_entity_poly.pdbx_seq_one_letter_code
_entity_poly.pdbx_strand_id
1 'polypeptide(L)'
;MLLCDGCGTGWHLYCLQPALSTVPAGTWVCPGWTATGITAAQIEARERRRQEECQQLDGRAIERRFPDPLTLAWREQRGVIRFRSTELPGEVFEATYEGGGTELLSLRQVKAALCPVLPALPERWDLSTAAGLTSGLR
;
A
#
# COMPACT_ATOMS: atom_id res chain seq x y z
N MET A 1 22.50 20.08 -2.75
CA MET A 1 22.72 19.00 -1.76
C MET A 1 22.05 17.75 -2.30
N LEU A 2 22.79 16.64 -2.38
CA LEU A 2 22.36 15.34 -2.88
C LEU A 2 21.96 14.47 -1.69
N LEU A 3 20.89 13.69 -1.79
CA LEU A 3 20.48 12.74 -0.74
C LEU A 3 20.80 11.32 -1.19
N CYS A 4 21.31 10.49 -0.29
CA CYS A 4 21.45 9.05 -0.53
C CYS A 4 20.08 8.37 -0.45
N ASP A 5 19.64 7.69 -1.50
CA ASP A 5 18.35 6.99 -1.52
C ASP A 5 18.31 5.78 -0.58
N GLY A 6 19.48 5.33 -0.14
CA GLY A 6 19.60 4.27 0.85
C GLY A 6 19.40 4.72 2.30
N CYS A 7 20.14 5.76 2.72
CA CYS A 7 20.23 6.17 4.12
C CYS A 7 19.68 7.57 4.43
N GLY A 8 19.26 8.31 3.41
CA GLY A 8 18.74 9.68 3.54
C GLY A 8 19.78 10.74 3.91
N THR A 9 21.05 10.38 4.10
CA THR A 9 22.12 11.32 4.45
C THR A 9 22.37 12.30 3.30
N GLY A 10 22.51 13.58 3.63
CA GLY A 10 22.85 14.64 2.68
C GLY A 10 24.36 14.74 2.40
N TRP A 11 24.69 14.96 1.13
CA TRP A 11 26.04 15.13 0.60
C TRP A 11 26.11 16.38 -0.27
N HIS A 12 27.20 17.13 -0.16
CA HIS A 12 27.53 18.13 -1.17
C HIS A 12 28.22 17.46 -2.36
N LEU A 13 27.91 17.90 -3.58
CA LEU A 13 28.47 17.34 -4.81
C LEU A 13 30.01 17.42 -4.82
N TYR A 14 30.56 18.52 -4.33
CA TYR A 14 32.01 18.78 -4.28
C TYR A 14 32.74 18.14 -3.09
N CYS A 15 32.03 17.62 -2.09
CA CYS A 15 32.63 16.87 -0.97
C CYS A 15 32.82 15.38 -1.29
N LEU A 16 32.29 14.91 -2.42
CA LEU A 16 32.48 13.55 -2.90
C LEU A 16 33.87 13.38 -3.50
N GLN A 17 34.37 12.14 -3.50
CA GLN A 17 35.64 11.79 -4.12
C GLN A 17 35.40 10.62 -5.10
N PRO A 18 35.44 10.86 -6.43
CA PRO A 18 35.63 12.16 -7.09
C PRO A 18 34.45 13.12 -6.89
N ALA A 19 34.73 14.42 -6.97
CA ALA A 19 33.69 15.46 -6.89
C ALA A 19 32.74 15.35 -8.08
N LEU A 20 31.45 15.52 -7.82
CA LEU A 20 30.42 15.58 -8.86
C LEU A 20 30.19 17.02 -9.33
N SER A 21 30.00 17.21 -10.63
CA SER A 21 29.68 18.51 -11.23
C SER A 21 28.18 18.78 -11.26
N THR A 22 27.36 17.73 -11.35
CA THR A 22 25.90 17.81 -11.43
C THR A 22 25.25 16.73 -10.58
N VAL A 23 23.98 16.91 -10.25
CA VAL A 23 23.17 15.87 -9.60
C VAL A 23 23.01 14.69 -10.58
N PRO A 24 23.32 13.44 -10.19
CA PRO A 24 23.11 12.28 -11.04
C PRO A 24 21.60 12.04 -11.25
N ALA A 25 21.24 11.51 -12.42
CA ALA A 25 19.87 11.08 -12.70
C ALA A 25 19.61 9.70 -12.08
N GLY A 26 18.38 9.47 -11.64
CA GLY A 26 17.96 8.19 -11.05
C GLY A 26 18.48 8.00 -9.62
N THR A 27 18.56 6.75 -9.20
CA THR A 27 18.92 6.37 -7.82
C THR A 27 20.42 6.56 -7.57
N TRP A 28 20.76 7.24 -6.48
CA TRP A 28 22.12 7.45 -6.03
C TRP A 28 22.37 6.90 -4.62
N VAL A 29 23.52 6.24 -4.46
CA VAL A 29 23.95 5.63 -3.20
C VAL A 29 25.29 6.20 -2.78
N CYS A 30 25.40 6.60 -1.51
CA CYS A 30 26.62 7.19 -0.99
C CYS A 30 27.77 6.18 -0.89
N PRO A 31 29.03 6.65 -0.82
CA PRO A 31 30.19 5.77 -0.69
C PRO A 31 30.13 4.84 0.53
N GLY A 32 29.56 5.31 1.65
CA GLY A 32 29.42 4.51 2.86
C GLY A 32 28.54 3.27 2.66
N TRP A 33 27.39 3.41 1.99
CA TRP A 33 26.50 2.29 1.68
C TRP A 33 27.02 1.41 0.55
N THR A 34 27.67 2.02 -0.45
CA THR A 34 28.34 1.27 -1.53
C THR A 34 29.42 0.36 -0.96
N ALA A 35 30.20 0.83 0.03
CA ALA A 35 31.19 0.03 0.73
C ALA A 35 30.60 -1.14 1.53
N THR A 36 29.33 -1.04 1.97
CA THR A 36 28.60 -2.16 2.59
C THR A 36 27.97 -3.13 1.57
N GLY A 37 28.17 -2.90 0.27
CA GLY A 37 27.64 -3.74 -0.79
C GLY A 37 26.21 -3.40 -1.23
N ILE A 38 25.69 -2.24 -0.81
CA ILE A 38 24.38 -1.75 -1.26
C ILE A 38 24.57 -0.91 -2.51
N THR A 39 23.84 -1.25 -3.57
CA THR A 39 23.95 -0.67 -4.90
C THR A 39 22.64 0.00 -5.32
N ALA A 40 22.72 0.97 -6.24
CA ALA A 40 21.54 1.60 -6.82
C ALA A 40 20.59 0.56 -7.44
N ALA A 41 21.13 -0.42 -8.18
CA ALA A 41 20.35 -1.50 -8.80
C ALA A 41 19.55 -2.32 -7.78
N GLN A 42 20.07 -2.56 -6.57
CA GLN A 42 19.33 -3.26 -5.52
C GLN A 42 18.19 -2.42 -4.94
N ILE A 43 18.40 -1.11 -4.79
CA ILE A 43 17.35 -0.18 -4.34
C ILE A 43 16.25 -0.12 -5.40
N GLU A 44 16.60 0.11 -6.66
CA GLU A 44 15.66 0.13 -7.79
C GLU A 44 14.89 -1.20 -7.93
N ALA A 45 15.57 -2.35 -7.76
CA ALA A 45 14.92 -3.66 -7.78
C ALA A 45 13.92 -3.83 -6.63
N ARG A 46 14.25 -3.32 -5.43
CA ARG A 46 13.33 -3.32 -4.28
C ARG A 46 12.12 -2.42 -4.53
N GLU A 47 12.33 -1.23 -5.07
CA GLU A 47 11.26 -0.28 -5.40
C GLU A 47 10.33 -0.84 -6.47
N ARG A 48 10.88 -1.40 -7.55
CA ARG A 48 10.09 -2.07 -8.60
C ARG A 48 9.24 -3.21 -8.05
N ARG A 49 9.83 -4.14 -7.29
CA ARG A 49 9.07 -5.25 -6.65
C ARG A 49 7.92 -4.71 -5.79
N ARG A 50 8.19 -3.64 -5.05
CA ARG A 50 7.22 -3.02 -4.17
C ARG A 50 6.10 -2.32 -4.94
N GLN A 51 6.43 -1.66 -6.05
CA GLN A 51 5.47 -1.04 -6.95
C GLN A 51 4.58 -2.09 -7.61
N GLU A 52 5.16 -3.17 -8.13
CA GLU A 52 4.42 -4.32 -8.69
C GLU A 52 3.47 -4.93 -7.65
N GLU A 53 3.93 -5.12 -6.41
CA GLU A 53 3.07 -5.61 -5.33
C GLU A 53 1.90 -4.65 -5.07
N CYS A 54 2.14 -3.34 -5.05
CA CYS A 54 1.06 -2.37 -4.86
C CYS A 54 0.06 -2.38 -6.02
N GLN A 55 0.54 -2.49 -7.26
CA GLN A 55 -0.29 -2.60 -8.44
C GLN A 55 -1.15 -3.86 -8.42
N GLN A 56 -0.61 -5.00 -7.98
CA GLN A 56 -1.37 -6.25 -7.85
C GLN A 56 -2.49 -6.19 -6.80
N LEU A 57 -2.41 -5.25 -5.85
CA LEU A 57 -3.43 -5.03 -4.84
C LEU A 57 -4.50 -4.02 -5.28
N ASP A 58 -4.29 -3.32 -6.39
CA ASP A 58 -5.26 -2.36 -6.91
C ASP A 58 -6.61 -3.05 -7.20
N GLY A 59 -7.70 -2.43 -6.76
CA GLY A 59 -9.07 -2.95 -6.90
C GLY A 59 -9.41 -4.11 -5.96
N ARG A 60 -8.53 -4.52 -5.04
CA ARG A 60 -8.84 -5.60 -4.09
C ARG A 60 -9.85 -5.15 -3.04
N ALA A 61 -10.66 -6.10 -2.58
CA ALA A 61 -11.59 -5.89 -1.48
C ALA A 61 -10.85 -5.96 -0.12
N ILE A 62 -11.22 -5.06 0.77
CA ILE A 62 -10.76 -5.02 2.16
C ILE A 62 -11.96 -5.02 3.11
N GLU A 63 -11.72 -5.47 4.33
CA GLU A 63 -12.71 -5.42 5.42
C GLU A 63 -12.06 -4.78 6.64
N ARG A 64 -12.82 -3.95 7.34
CA ARG A 64 -12.40 -3.37 8.62
C ARG A 64 -13.45 -3.60 9.68
N ARG A 65 -12.99 -3.67 10.93
CA ARG A 65 -13.84 -3.75 12.11
C ARG A 65 -13.58 -2.54 13.00
N PHE A 66 -14.63 -1.81 13.36
CA PHE A 66 -14.53 -0.59 14.16
C PHE A 66 -15.71 -0.46 15.12
N PRO A 67 -15.55 0.20 16.28
CA PRO A 67 -16.67 0.50 17.15
C PRO A 67 -17.52 1.62 16.56
N ASP A 68 -18.83 1.46 16.56
CA ASP A 68 -19.78 2.52 16.23
C ASP A 68 -19.58 3.72 17.17
N PRO A 69 -19.45 4.97 16.67
CA PRO A 69 -19.20 6.13 17.52
C PRO A 69 -20.30 6.45 18.54
N LEU A 70 -21.54 6.03 18.27
CA LEU A 70 -22.71 6.33 19.09
C LEU A 70 -23.07 5.16 20.02
N THR A 71 -22.98 3.93 19.53
CA THR A 71 -23.42 2.74 20.27
C THR A 71 -22.28 1.94 20.87
N LEU A 72 -21.02 2.21 20.47
CA LEU A 72 -19.82 1.44 20.78
C LEU A 72 -19.89 -0.03 20.36
N ALA A 73 -20.96 -0.45 19.69
CA ALA A 73 -21.08 -1.79 19.15
C ALA A 73 -20.07 -1.96 18.02
N TRP A 74 -19.42 -3.13 17.96
CA TRP A 74 -18.51 -3.45 16.87
C TRP A 74 -19.29 -3.58 15.56
N ARG A 75 -18.83 -2.86 14.54
CA ARG A 75 -19.31 -2.95 13.16
C ARG A 75 -18.21 -3.43 12.25
N GLU A 76 -18.62 -4.09 11.18
CA GLU A 76 -17.77 -4.51 10.08
C GLU A 76 -18.21 -3.76 8.83
N GLN A 77 -17.25 -3.37 8.00
CA GLN A 77 -17.51 -2.63 6.78
C GLN A 77 -16.51 -3.03 5.72
N ARG A 78 -17.02 -3.26 4.52
CA ARG A 78 -16.20 -3.63 3.36
C ARG A 78 -15.93 -2.43 2.48
N GLY A 79 -14.84 -2.52 1.74
CA GLY A 79 -14.44 -1.51 0.78
C GLY A 79 -13.55 -2.08 -0.30
N VAL A 80 -13.26 -1.24 -1.27
CA VAL A 80 -12.33 -1.52 -2.36
C VAL A 80 -11.20 -0.51 -2.30
N ILE A 81 -9.97 -0.97 -2.47
CA ILE A 81 -8.80 -0.10 -2.51
C ILE A 81 -8.44 0.28 -3.94
N ARG A 82 -7.95 1.50 -4.11
CA ARG A 82 -7.28 1.93 -5.33
C ARG A 82 -5.87 2.39 -5.06
N PHE A 83 -4.91 1.86 -5.78
CA PHE A 83 -3.53 2.31 -5.69
C PHE A 83 -3.40 3.68 -6.35
N ARG A 84 -2.87 4.66 -5.62
CA ARG A 84 -2.74 6.05 -6.10
C ARG A 84 -1.35 6.35 -6.62
N SER A 85 -0.32 6.20 -5.78
CA SER A 85 1.08 6.47 -6.15
C SER A 85 2.04 6.00 -5.05
N THR A 86 3.31 5.84 -5.42
CA THR A 86 4.45 5.74 -4.48
C THR A 86 5.12 7.10 -4.20
N GLU A 87 4.65 8.19 -4.83
CA GLU A 87 5.29 9.52 -4.81
C GLU A 87 4.82 10.43 -3.66
N LEU A 88 3.71 10.08 -3.01
CA LEU A 88 3.33 10.67 -1.72
C LEU A 88 4.26 10.12 -0.62
N PRO A 89 4.34 10.72 0.58
CA PRO A 89 5.22 10.24 1.67
C PRO A 89 4.80 8.86 2.24
N GLY A 90 4.92 7.83 1.41
CA GLY A 90 4.44 6.47 1.61
C GLY A 90 3.64 5.95 0.40
N GLU A 91 3.47 4.64 0.32
CA GLU A 91 2.56 3.98 -0.63
C GLU A 91 1.14 4.32 -0.19
N VAL A 92 0.40 4.98 -1.07
CA VAL A 92 -0.95 5.42 -0.75
C VAL A 92 -1.94 4.62 -1.56
N PHE A 93 -2.79 3.89 -0.85
CA PHE A 93 -4.04 3.36 -1.36
C PHE A 93 -5.17 4.24 -0.87
N GLU A 94 -6.15 4.50 -1.73
CA GLU A 94 -7.41 5.09 -1.32
C GLU A 94 -8.45 3.97 -1.19
N ALA A 95 -8.91 3.73 0.04
CA ALA A 95 -10.02 2.84 0.29
C ALA A 95 -11.33 3.60 0.13
N THR A 96 -12.28 3.02 -0.59
CA THR A 96 -13.68 3.46 -0.62
C THR A 96 -14.55 2.37 -0.01
N TYR A 97 -15.32 2.72 1.00
CA TYR A 97 -16.15 1.78 1.73
C TYR A 97 -17.64 1.88 1.38
N GLU A 98 -18.38 0.82 1.74
CA GLU A 98 -19.84 0.84 1.80
C GLU A 98 -20.32 2.05 2.62
N GLY A 99 -21.28 2.81 2.09
CA GLY A 99 -21.73 4.08 2.68
C GLY A 99 -20.95 5.32 2.21
N GLY A 100 -19.97 5.18 1.32
CA GLY A 100 -19.32 6.29 0.61
C GLY A 100 -18.15 6.94 1.34
N GLY A 101 -17.75 6.43 2.52
CA GLY A 101 -16.57 6.91 3.23
C GLY A 101 -15.28 6.53 2.52
N THR A 102 -14.29 7.43 2.51
CA THR A 102 -12.97 7.20 1.92
C THR A 102 -11.86 7.42 2.93
N GLU A 103 -10.77 6.65 2.85
CA GLU A 103 -9.56 6.90 3.64
C GLU A 103 -8.28 6.51 2.90
N LEU A 104 -7.15 7.09 3.31
CA LEU A 104 -5.83 6.73 2.79
C LEU A 104 -5.19 5.66 3.67
N LEU A 105 -4.69 4.61 3.03
CA LEU A 105 -4.07 3.45 3.67
C LEU A 105 -2.65 3.23 3.14
N SER A 106 -1.76 2.85 4.04
CA SER A 106 -0.45 2.31 3.69
C SER A 106 -0.57 0.87 3.16
N LEU A 107 0.44 0.41 2.42
CA LEU A 107 0.55 -1.00 1.99
C LEU A 107 0.40 -1.99 3.16
N ARG A 108 0.94 -1.65 4.34
CA ARG A 108 0.83 -2.50 5.54
C ARG A 108 -0.62 -2.61 6.02
N GLN A 109 -1.34 -1.49 6.08
CA GLN A 109 -2.75 -1.47 6.49
C GLN A 109 -3.62 -2.21 5.49
N VAL A 110 -3.39 -2.01 4.18
CA VAL A 110 -4.05 -2.78 3.13
C VAL A 110 -3.87 -4.26 3.35
N LYS A 111 -2.62 -4.75 3.47
CA LYS A 111 -2.34 -6.18 3.65
C LYS A 111 -3.02 -6.76 4.89
N ALA A 112 -3.09 -5.99 5.98
CA ALA A 112 -3.77 -6.41 7.21
C ALA A 112 -5.31 -6.45 7.06
N ALA A 113 -5.87 -5.63 6.17
CA ALA A 113 -7.31 -5.51 5.92
C ALA A 113 -7.79 -6.30 4.71
N LEU A 114 -6.91 -6.95 3.94
CA LEU A 114 -7.30 -7.77 2.78
C LEU A 114 -8.31 -8.82 3.23
N CYS A 115 -9.48 -8.82 2.60
CA CYS A 115 -10.44 -9.87 2.81
C CYS A 115 -9.79 -11.19 2.35
N PRO A 116 -9.69 -12.22 3.21
CA PRO A 116 -9.16 -13.50 2.78
C PRO A 116 -10.03 -13.98 1.62
N VAL A 117 -9.38 -14.24 0.47
CA VAL A 117 -10.04 -14.87 -0.66
C VAL A 117 -10.61 -16.19 -0.14
N LEU A 118 -11.93 -16.27 0.05
CA LEU A 118 -12.62 -17.54 0.16
C LEU A 118 -12.25 -18.37 -1.08
N PRO A 119 -11.93 -19.67 -0.96
CA PRO A 119 -11.66 -20.50 -2.14
C PRO A 119 -12.83 -20.37 -3.11
N ALA A 120 -12.50 -20.29 -4.40
CA ALA A 120 -13.36 -19.91 -5.52
C ALA A 120 -14.85 -20.20 -5.28
N LEU A 121 -15.68 -19.15 -5.33
CA LEU A 121 -17.13 -19.29 -5.33
C LEU A 121 -17.54 -20.29 -6.42
N PRO A 122 -18.41 -21.27 -6.13
CA PRO A 122 -19.00 -22.07 -7.19
C PRO A 122 -19.73 -21.16 -8.17
N GLU A 123 -19.57 -21.47 -9.45
CA GLU A 123 -19.79 -20.69 -10.69
C GLU A 123 -21.21 -20.10 -10.91
N ARG A 124 -22.06 -20.10 -9.90
CA ARG A 124 -23.44 -19.63 -9.94
C ARG A 124 -23.84 -19.00 -8.61
N TRP A 125 -23.55 -17.72 -8.45
CA TRP A 125 -24.27 -16.89 -7.49
C TRP A 125 -25.50 -16.31 -8.20
N ASP A 126 -26.65 -16.90 -7.92
CA ASP A 126 -27.94 -16.35 -8.31
C ASP A 126 -28.29 -15.20 -7.35
N LEU A 127 -28.45 -13.99 -7.91
CA LEU A 127 -28.83 -12.77 -7.18
C LEU A 127 -30.30 -12.78 -6.73
N SER A 128 -31.07 -13.83 -7.03
CA SER A 128 -32.50 -13.91 -6.73
C SER A 128 -32.84 -14.22 -5.26
N THR A 129 -31.91 -14.75 -4.45
CA THR A 129 -32.22 -15.21 -3.08
C THR A 129 -31.72 -14.28 -1.97
N ALA A 130 -31.56 -12.99 -2.27
CA ALA A 130 -31.34 -11.95 -1.25
C ALA A 130 -32.65 -11.38 -0.66
N ALA A 131 -33.79 -12.04 -0.91
CA ALA A 131 -35.06 -11.71 -0.28
C ALA A 131 -35.24 -12.55 1.00
N GLY A 132 -35.11 -11.89 2.14
CA GLY A 132 -35.16 -12.51 3.46
C GLY A 132 -36.50 -13.13 3.81
N LEU A 133 -36.44 -14.01 4.81
CA LEU A 133 -37.55 -14.27 5.73
C LEU A 133 -36.96 -14.43 7.14
N THR A 134 -37.02 -13.33 7.90
CA THR A 134 -37.17 -13.37 9.35
C THR A 134 -38.56 -13.89 9.68
N SER A 135 -38.65 -14.85 10.62
CA SER A 135 -39.84 -15.30 11.39
C SER A 135 -39.77 -16.84 11.50
N GLY A 136 -39.88 -17.50 12.64
CA GLY A 136 -40.36 -17.12 13.96
C GLY A 136 -40.49 -18.40 14.81
N LEU A 137 -40.70 -18.21 16.11
CA LEU A 137 -40.81 -19.22 17.16
C LEU A 137 -41.68 -20.46 16.84
N ARG A 138 -41.19 -21.64 17.25
CA ARG A 138 -41.82 -22.50 18.27
C ARG A 138 -40.84 -23.53 18.82
#